data_AF-A0A1B0D8V6-F1
#
_entry.id   AF-A0A1B0D8V6-F1
#
_cell.length_a   1.000
_cell.length_b   1.000
_cell.length_c   1.000
_cell.angle_alpha   90.00
_cell.angle_beta   90.00
_cell.angle_gamma   90.00
#
_symmetry.space_group_name_H-M   'P 1'
#
loop_
_entity.id
_entity.type
_entity.pdbx_description
1 polymer ?
#
loop_
_entity_poly.entity_id
_entity_poly.type
_entity_poly.pdbx_seq_one_letter_code
_entity_poly.pdbx_strand_id
1 'polypeptide(L)'
;VDGIIAGTVSITVLSGQFLSDKKVGTYVEVDMYGLPADTVRKKFRTKIVRDNGINPVYDEEPFVFKKVVLPELACVRITAYEEGGKFIGHRVLPVIGLCPGFRHLALRTELGQPLGLASLFLCIVVKDYVPDGLSDFAEALANPIKYQSELEKRAEQLAVLTEDMEPTAEDDVPNSCPKKELKVCEGVSGSPKHRISIAPSASLSVEILADGDSDVSFNTSAASGSLQVTSATAVSSTSVSSSVIQQTSIDQSISSSSKSAEATEADAIVAEPLGKILEHKLIREKRAEMEKKLESLRKKHDKEKVRVSAQKSSEQSDKKSKFYMSNKLVKRLSSKNISDTNLQVPPCPSDILESPDGEGEERAGITRSHSERLLAVCREYATAYREIQEKYHEIIYSTAEKVLRNSQANQMKRLRTLLEKETSEVMRKLQMDRRNEVKALALVHRDRDELVRMKREVASSLVGRGVTERVRLTQAFEKRRDELQRQHDAVRNALAEHRAKAKAFLEKESESRSCISSDGFLVLFNASGAENSQTSSNNSAGMHIESL
;
A
#
# COMPACT_ATOMS: atom_id res chain seq x y z
N VAL A 1 -1.33 24.45 -5.55
CA VAL A 1 -1.63 23.07 -5.06
C VAL A 1 -0.30 22.57 -4.56
N ASP A 2 -0.08 22.71 -3.28
CA ASP A 2 1.28 22.86 -2.76
C ASP A 2 1.73 21.50 -2.22
N GLY A 3 2.97 21.11 -2.53
CA GLY A 3 3.51 19.79 -2.19
C GLY A 3 3.21 18.66 -3.17
N ILE A 4 2.72 18.94 -4.38
CA ILE A 4 2.56 17.93 -5.45
C ILE A 4 3.66 18.10 -6.50
N ILE A 5 4.33 17.00 -6.83
CA ILE A 5 5.34 16.93 -7.89
C ILE A 5 4.62 16.77 -9.23
N ALA A 6 4.81 17.73 -10.14
CA ALA A 6 4.31 17.63 -11.50
C ALA A 6 5.17 16.63 -12.30
N GLY A 7 4.55 15.92 -13.25
CA GLY A 7 5.21 14.93 -14.09
C GLY A 7 5.38 15.36 -15.55
N THR A 8 6.28 14.69 -16.26
CA THR A 8 6.43 14.72 -17.71
C THR A 8 6.18 13.32 -18.25
N VAL A 9 5.26 13.17 -19.20
CA VAL A 9 4.95 11.88 -19.84
C VAL A 9 5.26 11.98 -21.33
N SER A 10 5.98 11.00 -21.87
CA SER A 10 6.34 10.90 -23.28
C SER A 10 5.94 9.53 -23.80
N ILE A 11 5.14 9.49 -24.87
CA ILE A 11 4.63 8.24 -25.46
C ILE A 11 4.93 8.23 -26.95
N THR A 12 5.74 7.26 -27.38
CA THR A 12 6.02 6.98 -28.78
C THR A 12 5.13 5.84 -29.24
N VAL A 13 4.35 6.05 -30.31
CA VAL A 13 3.57 4.99 -30.96
C VAL A 13 4.41 4.45 -32.12
N LEU A 14 4.85 3.19 -32.00
CA LEU A 14 5.78 2.58 -32.95
C LEU A 14 5.01 1.83 -34.04
N SER A 15 4.16 0.89 -33.64
CA SER A 15 3.37 0.07 -34.57
C SER A 15 2.04 -0.40 -33.98
N GLY A 16 1.18 -0.91 -34.85
CA GLY A 16 -0.04 -1.65 -34.48
C GLY A 16 0.06 -3.12 -34.89
N GLN A 17 -0.80 -3.95 -34.31
CA GLN A 17 -0.93 -5.36 -34.62
C GLN A 17 -2.41 -5.75 -34.64
N PHE A 18 -2.84 -6.40 -35.72
CA PHE A 18 -4.23 -6.78 -36.03
C PHE A 18 -5.27 -5.68 -35.73
N LEU A 19 -5.04 -4.44 -36.17
CA LEU A 19 -5.97 -3.33 -35.91
C LEU A 19 -7.25 -3.42 -36.76
N SER A 20 -7.15 -3.79 -38.03
CA SER A 20 -8.29 -4.04 -38.92
C SER A 20 -7.99 -5.23 -39.83
N ASP A 21 -9.02 -6.02 -40.11
CA ASP A 21 -9.01 -7.13 -41.06
C ASP A 21 -9.03 -6.65 -42.52
N LYS A 22 -9.34 -5.37 -42.73
CA LYS A 22 -9.45 -4.74 -44.05
C LYS A 22 -8.14 -4.07 -44.46
N LYS A 23 -7.91 -3.98 -45.77
CA LYS A 23 -6.93 -3.06 -46.37
C LYS A 23 -7.48 -1.63 -46.31
N VAL A 24 -7.35 -1.01 -45.14
CA VAL A 24 -7.71 0.38 -44.89
C VAL A 24 -6.54 1.07 -44.20
N GLY A 25 -6.42 2.40 -44.38
CA GLY A 25 -5.47 3.17 -43.60
C GLY A 25 -5.85 3.21 -42.12
N THR A 26 -4.86 3.33 -41.24
CA THR A 26 -5.09 3.48 -39.78
C THR A 26 -4.24 4.59 -39.18
N TYR A 27 -4.68 5.14 -38.05
CA TYR A 27 -3.93 6.11 -37.24
C TYR A 27 -4.27 5.97 -35.75
N VAL A 28 -3.40 6.51 -34.89
CA VAL A 28 -3.56 6.50 -33.43
C VAL A 28 -3.61 7.93 -32.90
N GLU A 29 -4.54 8.20 -31.98
CA GLU A 29 -4.63 9.43 -31.19
C GLU A 29 -4.26 9.15 -29.73
N VAL A 30 -3.51 10.07 -29.11
CA VAL A 30 -3.08 9.98 -27.71
C VAL A 30 -3.57 11.21 -26.96
N ASP A 31 -4.67 11.06 -26.23
CA ASP A 31 -5.24 12.11 -25.39
C ASP A 31 -4.78 11.97 -23.93
N MET A 32 -4.76 13.09 -23.20
CA MET A 32 -4.66 13.11 -21.75
C MET A 32 -5.91 13.77 -21.15
N TYR A 33 -6.41 13.18 -20.07
CA TYR A 33 -7.55 13.63 -19.28
C TYR A 33 -7.10 13.78 -17.83
N GLY A 34 -7.66 14.74 -17.11
CA GLY A 34 -7.31 14.99 -15.71
C GLY A 34 -7.86 16.34 -15.26
N LEU A 35 -7.02 17.14 -14.61
CA LEU A 35 -7.33 18.55 -14.37
C LEU A 35 -7.50 19.32 -15.70
N PRO A 36 -8.18 20.48 -15.71
CA PRO A 36 -8.29 21.32 -16.91
C PRO A 36 -6.94 21.74 -17.50
N ALA A 37 -5.91 21.90 -16.66
CA ALA A 37 -4.54 22.21 -17.08
C ALA A 37 -3.80 21.00 -17.69
N ASP A 38 -4.18 19.78 -17.31
CA ASP A 38 -3.56 18.51 -17.75
C ASP A 38 -4.28 17.91 -18.97
N THR A 39 -5.48 18.40 -19.27
CA THR A 39 -6.34 17.84 -20.32
C THR A 39 -5.89 18.31 -21.69
N VAL A 40 -5.35 17.38 -22.48
CA VAL A 40 -4.91 17.58 -23.86
C VAL A 40 -5.67 16.62 -24.76
N ARG A 41 -6.49 17.14 -25.67
CA ARG A 41 -7.35 16.34 -26.56
C ARG A 41 -7.07 16.65 -28.03
N LYS A 42 -7.08 15.63 -28.89
CA LYS A 42 -6.93 15.74 -30.36
C LYS A 42 -5.66 16.46 -30.85
N LYS A 43 -4.66 16.65 -29.98
CA LYS A 43 -3.39 17.34 -30.30
C LYS A 43 -2.33 16.37 -30.81
N PHE A 44 -2.27 15.17 -30.25
CA PHE A 44 -1.28 14.16 -30.56
C PHE A 44 -1.93 13.03 -31.35
N ARG A 45 -1.55 12.92 -32.62
CA ARG A 45 -2.07 11.98 -33.59
C ARG A 45 -0.95 11.56 -34.55
N THR A 46 -0.86 10.28 -34.87
CA THR A 46 0.10 9.75 -35.85
C THR A 46 -0.33 10.09 -37.29
N LYS A 47 0.60 10.05 -38.24
CA LYS A 47 0.26 9.95 -39.66
C LYS A 47 -0.62 8.71 -39.93
N ILE A 48 -1.36 8.77 -41.03
CA ILE A 48 -2.20 7.66 -41.50
C ILE A 48 -1.32 6.71 -42.32
N VAL A 49 -1.21 5.47 -41.87
CA VAL A 49 -0.51 4.40 -42.61
C VAL A 49 -1.53 3.72 -43.50
N ARG A 50 -1.43 3.91 -44.82
CA ARG A 50 -2.40 3.40 -45.81
C ARG A 50 -2.20 1.93 -46.13
N ASP A 51 -3.27 1.29 -46.61
CA ASP A 51 -3.33 -0.09 -47.13
C ASP A 51 -2.83 -1.21 -46.19
N ASN A 52 -2.55 -0.89 -44.93
CA ASN A 52 -2.00 -1.79 -43.92
C ASN A 52 -2.77 -1.66 -42.59
N GLY A 53 -3.97 -2.25 -42.55
CA GLY A 53 -4.76 -2.36 -41.32
C GLY A 53 -4.26 -3.44 -40.36
N ILE A 54 -3.47 -4.41 -40.84
CA ILE A 54 -3.01 -5.55 -40.04
C ILE A 54 -1.83 -5.13 -39.15
N ASN A 55 -0.69 -4.74 -39.73
CA ASN A 55 0.51 -4.41 -38.96
C ASN A 55 1.09 -3.04 -39.39
N PRO A 56 0.37 -1.93 -39.16
CA PRO A 56 0.87 -0.59 -39.48
C PRO A 56 2.10 -0.23 -38.65
N VAL A 57 3.06 0.44 -39.26
CA VAL A 57 4.24 1.03 -38.58
C VAL A 57 4.13 2.54 -38.72
N TYR A 58 4.15 3.25 -37.59
CA TYR A 58 3.94 4.69 -37.51
C TYR A 58 5.26 5.46 -37.41
N ASP A 59 6.25 4.92 -36.68
CA ASP A 59 7.59 5.50 -36.46
C ASP A 59 7.59 7.03 -36.23
N GLU A 60 6.67 7.49 -35.37
CA GLU A 60 6.49 8.91 -35.07
C GLU A 60 7.41 9.40 -33.94
N GLU A 61 7.60 10.72 -33.88
CA GLU A 61 8.23 11.38 -32.73
C GLU A 61 7.41 11.15 -31.43
N PRO A 62 8.08 11.14 -30.26
CA PRO A 62 7.41 11.00 -28.97
C PRO A 62 6.36 12.11 -28.74
N PHE A 63 5.15 11.71 -28.37
CA PHE A 63 4.12 12.64 -27.90
C PHE A 63 4.42 13.07 -26.46
N VAL A 64 4.97 14.28 -26.29
CA VAL A 64 5.42 14.80 -24.99
C VAL A 64 4.37 15.68 -24.31
N PHE A 65 3.79 15.17 -23.23
CA PHE A 65 3.04 15.91 -22.23
C PHE A 65 4.02 16.58 -21.26
N LYS A 66 4.51 17.77 -21.65
CA LYS A 66 5.58 18.49 -20.93
C LYS A 66 5.32 18.69 -19.44
N LYS A 67 4.08 19.00 -19.04
CA LYS A 67 3.73 19.31 -17.65
C LYS A 67 2.36 18.74 -17.32
N VAL A 68 2.35 17.75 -16.43
CA VAL A 68 1.16 17.14 -15.83
C VAL A 68 1.13 17.56 -14.36
N VAL A 69 0.25 18.50 -14.01
CA VAL A 69 0.16 19.14 -12.70
C VAL A 69 -0.23 18.14 -11.60
N LEU A 70 -1.15 17.21 -11.87
CA LEU A 70 -1.55 16.18 -10.91
C LEU A 70 -1.60 14.78 -11.55
N PRO A 71 -0.45 14.07 -11.60
CA PRO A 71 -0.36 12.71 -12.15
C PRO A 71 -1.31 11.68 -11.52
N GLU A 72 -1.75 11.89 -10.28
CA GLU A 72 -2.69 11.01 -9.57
C GLU A 72 -4.11 11.03 -10.15
N LEU A 73 -4.56 12.18 -10.68
CA LEU A 73 -5.88 12.33 -11.33
C LEU A 73 -5.79 12.27 -12.85
N ALA A 74 -4.59 12.24 -13.42
CA ALA A 74 -4.38 12.19 -14.85
C ALA A 74 -4.47 10.75 -15.40
N CYS A 75 -5.11 10.58 -16.55
CA CYS A 75 -5.09 9.35 -17.32
C CYS A 75 -4.85 9.64 -18.81
N VAL A 76 -4.08 8.76 -19.44
CA VAL A 76 -3.83 8.77 -20.88
C VAL A 76 -4.83 7.84 -21.55
N ARG A 77 -5.44 8.30 -22.65
CA ARG A 77 -6.29 7.50 -23.53
C ARG A 77 -5.63 7.40 -24.90
N ILE A 78 -5.22 6.18 -25.26
CA ILE A 78 -4.69 5.86 -26.59
C ILE A 78 -5.81 5.21 -27.39
N THR A 79 -6.10 5.72 -28.59
CA THR A 79 -7.23 5.29 -29.42
C THR A 79 -6.79 5.05 -30.86
N ALA A 80 -7.15 3.91 -31.43
CA ALA A 80 -6.90 3.59 -32.85
C ALA A 80 -8.17 3.81 -33.69
N TYR A 81 -7.96 4.34 -34.89
CA TYR A 81 -9.00 4.68 -35.87
C TYR A 81 -8.60 4.22 -37.28
N GLU A 82 -9.60 3.90 -38.10
CA GLU A 82 -9.44 3.74 -39.56
C GLU A 82 -9.41 5.10 -40.26
N GLU A 83 -8.85 5.20 -41.47
CA GLU A 83 -8.74 6.43 -42.27
C GLU A 83 -10.10 7.13 -42.50
N GLY A 84 -11.19 6.35 -42.57
CA GLY A 84 -12.58 6.86 -42.62
C GLY A 84 -13.14 7.36 -41.28
N GLY A 85 -12.33 7.50 -40.23
CA GLY A 85 -12.75 7.95 -38.89
C GLY A 85 -13.50 6.89 -38.06
N LYS A 86 -13.63 5.66 -38.57
CA LYS A 86 -14.25 4.54 -37.83
C LYS A 86 -13.38 4.14 -36.64
N PHE A 87 -14.00 4.05 -35.48
CA PHE A 87 -13.36 3.59 -34.25
C PHE A 87 -12.96 2.11 -34.33
N ILE A 88 -11.73 1.79 -33.93
CA ILE A 88 -11.22 0.42 -33.83
C ILE A 88 -11.26 -0.04 -32.36
N GLY A 89 -10.58 0.72 -31.51
CA GLY A 89 -10.38 0.35 -30.12
C GLY A 89 -9.61 1.42 -29.36
N HIS A 90 -9.78 1.45 -28.04
CA HIS A 90 -9.10 2.39 -27.15
C HIS A 90 -8.56 1.69 -25.91
N ARG A 91 -7.63 2.36 -25.23
CA ARG A 91 -7.21 1.95 -23.89
C ARG A 91 -6.89 3.18 -23.04
N VAL A 92 -7.54 3.24 -21.88
CA VAL A 92 -7.25 4.24 -20.83
C VAL A 92 -6.26 3.64 -19.83
N LEU A 93 -5.23 4.41 -19.47
CA LEU A 93 -4.21 4.08 -18.49
C LEU A 93 -4.05 5.25 -17.50
N PRO A 94 -4.09 5.04 -16.17
CA PRO A 94 -3.81 6.08 -15.20
C PRO A 94 -2.32 6.43 -15.21
N VAL A 95 -1.96 7.72 -15.14
CA VAL A 95 -0.56 8.17 -15.26
C VAL A 95 0.31 7.61 -14.13
N ILE A 96 -0.19 7.60 -12.89
CA ILE A 96 0.47 6.98 -11.74
C ILE A 96 0.79 5.47 -11.92
N GLY A 97 0.10 4.78 -12.84
CA GLY A 97 0.33 3.37 -13.17
C GLY A 97 1.13 3.13 -14.46
N LEU A 98 1.68 4.17 -15.08
CA LEU A 98 2.48 4.05 -16.30
C LEU A 98 3.92 3.61 -15.98
N CYS A 99 4.20 2.33 -16.17
CA CYS A 99 5.56 1.80 -16.07
C CYS A 99 6.36 2.12 -17.36
N PRO A 100 7.51 2.80 -17.30
CA PRO A 100 8.33 3.11 -18.49
C PRO A 100 8.82 1.88 -19.27
N GLY A 101 9.27 2.09 -20.50
CA GLY A 101 9.81 1.08 -21.42
C GLY A 101 8.87 0.70 -22.57
N PHE A 102 9.30 -0.28 -23.37
CA PHE A 102 8.55 -0.81 -24.51
C PHE A 102 7.46 -1.79 -24.07
N ARG A 103 6.22 -1.63 -24.54
CA ARG A 103 5.06 -2.46 -24.16
C ARG A 103 4.06 -2.63 -25.31
N HIS A 104 3.46 -3.81 -25.39
CA HIS A 104 2.21 -4.01 -26.15
C HIS A 104 1.00 -3.58 -25.31
N LEU A 105 0.12 -2.80 -25.93
CA LEU A 105 -1.10 -2.28 -25.34
C LEU A 105 -2.32 -2.90 -26.02
N ALA A 106 -2.92 -3.90 -25.37
CA ALA A 106 -4.17 -4.51 -25.85
C ALA A 106 -5.34 -3.51 -25.78
N LEU A 107 -5.96 -3.28 -26.94
CA LEU A 107 -7.08 -2.36 -27.10
C LEU A 107 -8.39 -2.95 -26.56
N ARG A 108 -9.35 -2.07 -26.28
CA ARG A 108 -10.71 -2.41 -25.82
C ARG A 108 -11.76 -1.71 -26.66
N THR A 109 -12.94 -2.33 -26.78
CA THR A 109 -14.10 -1.76 -27.45
C THR A 109 -14.58 -0.51 -26.72
N GLU A 110 -15.52 0.23 -27.30
CA GLU A 110 -16.17 1.38 -26.63
C GLU A 110 -16.82 0.97 -25.30
N LEU A 111 -17.33 -0.27 -25.20
CA LEU A 111 -17.89 -0.88 -23.99
C LEU A 111 -16.83 -1.45 -23.02
N GLY A 112 -15.54 -1.22 -23.28
CA GLY A 112 -14.43 -1.67 -22.43
C GLY A 112 -14.09 -3.16 -22.52
N GLN A 113 -14.71 -3.92 -23.43
CA GLN A 113 -14.40 -5.35 -23.63
C GLN A 113 -13.05 -5.50 -24.36
N PRO A 114 -12.17 -6.46 -23.99
CA PRO A 114 -10.90 -6.67 -24.69
C PRO A 114 -11.10 -7.02 -26.18
N LEU A 115 -10.30 -6.42 -27.07
CA LEU A 115 -10.13 -6.96 -28.43
C LEU A 115 -9.09 -8.08 -28.36
N GLY A 116 -9.38 -9.24 -28.97
CA GLY A 116 -8.56 -10.44 -28.82
C GLY A 116 -7.18 -10.35 -29.49
N LEU A 117 -7.07 -9.63 -30.61
CA LEU A 117 -5.83 -9.54 -31.40
C LEU A 117 -5.29 -8.10 -31.53
N ALA A 118 -6.16 -7.08 -31.44
CA ALA A 118 -5.79 -5.70 -31.71
C ALA A 118 -4.94 -5.09 -30.59
N SER A 119 -3.67 -4.78 -30.89
CA SER A 119 -2.75 -4.15 -29.95
C SER A 119 -1.89 -3.06 -30.59
N LEU A 120 -1.32 -2.18 -29.77
CA LEU A 120 -0.35 -1.16 -30.19
C LEU A 120 0.99 -1.41 -29.47
N PHE A 121 2.10 -1.30 -30.18
CA PHE A 121 3.44 -1.34 -29.61
C PHE A 121 3.93 0.08 -29.35
N LEU A 122 4.24 0.36 -28.08
CA LEU A 122 4.53 1.71 -27.58
C LEU A 122 5.83 1.74 -26.79
N CYS A 123 6.57 2.86 -26.86
CA CYS A 123 7.58 3.19 -25.86
C CYS A 123 7.03 4.28 -24.93
N ILE A 124 7.04 4.02 -23.63
CA ILE A 124 6.54 4.94 -22.61
C ILE A 124 7.72 5.44 -21.77
N VAL A 125 7.82 6.75 -21.60
CA VAL A 125 8.82 7.39 -20.72
C VAL A 125 8.08 8.31 -19.75
N VAL A 126 8.33 8.12 -18.46
CA VAL A 126 7.79 8.95 -17.37
C VAL A 126 8.96 9.54 -16.63
N LYS A 127 8.93 10.86 -16.39
CA LYS A 127 9.94 11.64 -15.68
C LYS A 127 9.24 12.68 -14.80
N ASP A 128 9.96 13.27 -13.86
CA ASP A 128 9.45 14.45 -13.15
C ASP A 128 9.47 15.69 -14.07
N TYR A 129 8.63 16.68 -13.78
CA TYR A 129 8.64 17.96 -14.49
C TYR A 129 9.79 18.84 -14.00
N VAL A 130 10.74 19.11 -14.89
CA VAL A 130 11.82 20.08 -14.68
C VAL A 130 11.55 21.30 -15.56
N PRO A 131 11.53 22.54 -15.03
CA PRO A 131 11.49 23.75 -15.84
C PRO A 131 12.72 23.87 -16.74
N ASP A 132 12.54 24.29 -18.00
CA ASP A 132 13.61 24.28 -19.02
C ASP A 132 14.92 24.95 -18.54
N GLY A 133 14.84 26.07 -17.79
CA GLY A 133 16.01 26.77 -17.22
C GLY A 133 16.76 26.07 -16.06
N LEU A 134 16.28 24.90 -15.63
CA LEU A 134 16.93 24.02 -14.64
C LEU A 134 17.27 22.64 -15.22
N SER A 135 17.09 22.43 -16.53
CA SER A 135 17.29 21.13 -17.18
C SER A 135 18.72 20.61 -17.01
N ASP A 136 19.72 21.44 -17.27
CA ASP A 136 21.15 21.06 -17.20
C ASP A 136 21.55 20.66 -15.78
N PHE A 137 21.05 21.38 -14.77
CA PHE A 137 21.26 21.08 -13.36
C PHE A 137 20.58 19.76 -12.95
N ALA A 138 19.37 19.50 -13.44
CA ALA A 138 18.67 18.25 -13.19
C ALA A 138 19.35 17.05 -13.88
N GLU A 139 19.91 17.22 -15.08
CA GLU A 139 20.70 16.17 -15.74
C GLU A 139 22.00 15.87 -14.99
N ALA A 140 22.70 16.91 -14.53
CA ALA A 140 23.90 16.78 -13.71
C ALA A 140 23.62 16.03 -12.39
N LEU A 141 22.49 16.31 -11.74
CA LEU A 141 22.06 15.59 -10.53
C LEU A 141 21.59 14.16 -10.83
N ALA A 142 20.94 13.91 -11.97
CA ALA A 142 20.47 12.58 -12.36
C ALA A 142 21.63 11.64 -12.73
N ASN A 143 22.72 12.17 -13.32
CA ASN A 143 23.89 11.39 -13.74
C ASN A 143 25.21 12.09 -13.34
N PRO A 144 25.56 12.14 -12.05
CA PRO A 144 26.73 12.90 -11.58
C PRO A 144 28.06 12.41 -12.17
N ILE A 145 28.18 11.11 -12.45
CA ILE A 145 29.37 10.50 -13.07
C ILE A 145 29.52 10.98 -14.53
N LYS A 146 28.42 11.06 -15.28
CA LYS A 146 28.41 11.57 -16.66
C LYS A 146 28.87 13.02 -16.69
N TYR A 147 28.29 13.85 -15.82
CA TYR A 147 28.60 15.28 -15.74
C TYR A 147 30.07 15.56 -15.38
N GLN A 148 30.63 14.82 -14.41
CA GLN A 148 32.06 14.93 -14.08
C GLN A 148 32.96 14.52 -15.26
N SER A 149 32.64 13.43 -15.97
CA SER A 149 33.41 12.98 -17.14
C SER A 149 33.29 13.95 -18.33
N GLU A 150 32.15 14.60 -18.52
CA GLU A 150 31.98 15.61 -19.57
C GLU A 150 32.72 16.92 -19.25
N LEU A 151 32.78 17.31 -17.96
CA LEU A 151 33.63 18.40 -17.49
C LEU A 151 35.12 18.10 -17.70
N GLU A 152 35.57 16.91 -17.32
CA GLU A 152 36.96 16.47 -17.48
C GLU A 152 37.39 16.45 -18.95
N LYS A 153 36.59 15.83 -19.83
CA LYS A 153 36.83 15.84 -21.29
C LYS A 153 36.85 17.25 -21.88
N ARG A 154 36.00 18.15 -21.39
CA ARG A 154 35.98 19.55 -21.85
C ARG A 154 37.23 20.30 -21.37
N ALA A 155 37.70 20.04 -20.15
CA ALA A 155 38.95 20.60 -19.64
C ALA A 155 40.16 20.06 -20.41
N GLU A 156 40.20 18.76 -20.71
CA GLU A 156 41.25 18.11 -21.51
C GLU A 156 41.30 18.65 -22.95
N GLN A 157 40.15 18.82 -23.61
CA GLN A 157 40.07 19.47 -24.93
C GLN A 157 40.52 20.94 -24.91
N LEU A 158 40.22 21.67 -23.84
CA LEU A 158 40.69 23.05 -23.68
C LEU A 158 42.19 23.11 -23.40
N ALA A 159 42.73 22.18 -22.61
CA ALA A 159 44.16 22.08 -22.31
C ALA A 159 44.99 21.86 -23.60
N VAL A 160 44.59 20.91 -24.44
CA VAL A 160 45.23 20.66 -25.75
C VAL A 160 45.21 21.90 -26.65
N LEU A 161 44.11 22.68 -26.65
CA LEU A 161 44.02 23.93 -27.42
C LEU A 161 44.86 25.08 -26.82
N THR A 162 45.27 25.00 -25.55
CA THR A 162 46.14 25.98 -24.90
C THR A 162 47.63 25.62 -24.94
N GLU A 163 47.98 24.32 -24.99
CA GLU A 163 49.38 23.88 -25.17
C GLU A 163 49.95 24.33 -26.53
N ASP A 164 49.14 24.37 -27.59
CA ASP A 164 49.51 24.93 -28.90
C ASP A 164 49.66 26.48 -28.91
N MET A 165 49.45 27.16 -27.78
CA MET A 165 49.49 28.63 -27.66
C MET A 165 50.52 29.19 -26.66
N GLU A 166 51.38 28.36 -26.06
CA GLU A 166 52.55 28.90 -25.33
C GLU A 166 53.59 29.46 -26.32
N PRO A 167 53.96 30.76 -26.23
CA PRO A 167 55.07 31.27 -27.01
C PRO A 167 56.38 30.69 -26.44
N THR A 168 57.13 29.97 -27.26
CA THR A 168 58.49 29.54 -26.93
C THR A 168 59.35 30.75 -26.62
N ALA A 169 59.56 31.02 -25.34
CA ALA A 169 60.62 31.90 -24.88
C ALA A 169 61.96 31.23 -25.18
N GLU A 170 62.78 31.95 -25.92
CA GLU A 170 64.15 31.62 -26.28
C GLU A 170 65.04 31.32 -25.06
N ASP A 171 65.78 30.20 -25.11
CA ASP A 171 67.21 30.22 -24.82
C ASP A 171 67.91 28.98 -25.41
N ASP A 172 69.00 29.21 -26.14
CA ASP A 172 69.79 28.21 -26.86
C ASP A 172 70.71 27.38 -25.92
N VAL A 173 70.86 26.07 -26.17
CA VAL A 173 72.16 25.38 -26.42
C VAL A 173 71.89 24.02 -27.12
N PRO A 174 72.55 23.68 -28.25
CA PRO A 174 72.27 22.45 -29.00
C PRO A 174 73.19 21.25 -28.64
N ASN A 175 72.66 20.02 -28.67
CA ASN A 175 73.41 18.87 -29.24
C ASN A 175 72.60 17.60 -29.58
N SER A 176 72.87 17.06 -30.77
CA SER A 176 72.70 15.67 -31.26
C SER A 176 71.35 14.91 -31.13
N CYS A 177 70.71 14.72 -32.28
CA CYS A 177 69.73 13.67 -32.63
C CYS A 177 70.33 12.22 -32.64
N PRO A 178 69.60 11.14 -33.03
CA PRO A 178 68.24 10.69 -32.68
C PRO A 178 68.16 9.16 -32.36
N LYS A 179 67.00 8.67 -31.86
CA LYS A 179 66.31 7.37 -32.18
C LYS A 179 65.11 7.18 -31.22
N LYS A 180 63.87 6.93 -31.69
CA LYS A 180 63.30 5.63 -32.14
C LYS A 180 63.37 4.53 -31.07
N GLU A 181 62.25 4.22 -30.39
CA GLU A 181 61.41 3.05 -30.68
C GLU A 181 60.18 2.90 -29.76
N LEU A 182 59.14 2.25 -30.29
CA LEU A 182 57.92 1.84 -29.58
C LEU A 182 58.20 0.58 -28.75
N LYS A 183 57.60 0.46 -27.56
CA LYS A 183 57.20 -0.86 -27.06
C LYS A 183 56.02 -0.86 -26.10
N VAL A 184 54.91 -1.44 -26.56
CA VAL A 184 53.81 -1.93 -25.73
C VAL A 184 54.18 -3.32 -25.20
N CYS A 185 53.82 -3.63 -23.96
CA CYS A 185 53.53 -4.99 -23.52
C CYS A 185 52.45 -4.99 -22.42
N GLU A 186 51.51 -5.93 -22.54
CA GLU A 186 50.56 -6.34 -21.50
C GLU A 186 51.34 -6.88 -20.27
N GLY A 187 50.88 -6.89 -19.01
CA GLY A 187 49.52 -6.95 -18.47
C GLY A 187 49.31 -8.30 -17.78
N VAL A 188 48.95 -8.36 -16.47
CA VAL A 188 48.23 -9.47 -15.81
C VAL A 188 47.96 -9.20 -14.29
N SER A 189 46.69 -9.40 -13.91
CA SER A 189 46.09 -9.68 -12.59
C SER A 189 46.52 -8.94 -11.30
N GLY A 190 45.55 -8.26 -10.67
CA GLY A 190 45.57 -7.95 -9.23
C GLY A 190 44.32 -7.18 -8.78
N SER A 191 43.39 -7.84 -8.08
CA SER A 191 42.16 -7.23 -7.53
C SER A 191 41.65 -8.03 -6.32
N PRO A 192 40.82 -7.46 -5.42
CA PRO A 192 40.88 -6.09 -4.87
C PRO A 192 40.73 -6.10 -3.32
N LYS A 193 40.96 -4.98 -2.62
CA LYS A 193 40.28 -4.69 -1.32
C LYS A 193 40.46 -3.25 -0.75
N HIS A 194 39.33 -2.53 -0.75
CA HIS A 194 38.71 -1.88 0.42
C HIS A 194 39.14 -0.46 0.90
N ARG A 195 38.13 0.44 0.90
CA ARG A 195 37.95 1.71 1.66
C ARG A 195 39.06 2.78 1.63
N ILE A 196 38.63 3.98 1.22
CA ILE A 196 38.49 5.13 2.14
C ILE A 196 37.18 5.87 1.80
N SER A 197 36.52 6.38 2.84
CA SER A 197 35.30 7.18 2.76
C SER A 197 35.65 8.67 2.88
N ILE A 198 35.18 9.50 1.93
CA ILE A 198 35.21 10.97 2.04
C ILE A 198 33.81 11.50 1.79
N ALA A 199 33.32 12.36 2.68
CA ALA A 199 32.05 13.05 2.55
C ALA A 199 32.24 14.38 1.81
N PRO A 200 31.33 14.78 0.90
CA PRO A 200 31.34 16.11 0.32
C PRO A 200 30.57 17.09 1.23
N SER A 201 31.29 17.87 2.02
CA SER A 201 30.79 19.13 2.57
C SER A 201 31.12 20.26 1.59
N ALA A 202 30.18 20.59 0.69
CA ALA A 202 30.31 21.71 -0.23
C ALA A 202 28.95 22.38 -0.47
N SER A 203 28.57 23.28 0.42
CA SER A 203 27.51 24.25 0.18
C SER A 203 28.07 25.38 -0.68
N LEU A 204 27.64 25.50 -1.94
CA LEU A 204 27.90 26.69 -2.74
C LEU A 204 26.63 27.55 -2.80
N SER A 205 26.62 28.60 -2.00
CA SER A 205 25.66 29.70 -2.11
C SER A 205 26.12 30.65 -3.20
N VAL A 206 25.21 31.04 -4.09
CA VAL A 206 25.41 32.19 -4.98
C VAL A 206 25.05 33.45 -4.18
N GLU A 207 25.98 34.38 -4.03
CA GLU A 207 25.68 35.73 -3.53
C GLU A 207 25.83 36.79 -4.63
N ILE A 208 24.99 37.83 -4.51
CA ILE A 208 24.94 38.98 -5.40
C ILE A 208 25.72 40.12 -4.77
N LEU A 209 26.48 40.85 -5.60
CA LEU A 209 27.41 41.91 -5.22
C LEU A 209 26.73 43.09 -4.48
N ALA A 210 27.36 43.55 -3.40
CA ALA A 210 27.33 44.96 -2.97
C ALA A 210 28.56 45.28 -2.07
N ASP A 211 29.38 46.24 -2.55
CA ASP A 211 30.53 46.90 -1.91
C ASP A 211 30.43 47.18 -0.40
N GLY A 212 31.60 47.21 0.28
CA GLY A 212 31.66 47.73 1.67
C GLY A 212 32.92 47.43 2.50
N ASP A 213 34.11 47.63 1.92
CA ASP A 213 35.49 47.77 2.45
C ASP A 213 35.83 47.76 3.98
N SER A 214 37.13 47.55 4.27
CA SER A 214 37.90 47.71 5.52
C SER A 214 38.05 46.52 6.52
N ASP A 215 39.14 45.77 6.28
CA ASP A 215 40.17 45.29 7.22
C ASP A 215 39.90 45.18 8.75
N VAL A 216 40.25 44.03 9.34
CA VAL A 216 41.52 43.80 10.08
C VAL A 216 41.53 42.39 10.70
N SER A 217 42.39 41.55 10.12
CA SER A 217 43.22 40.48 10.67
C SER A 217 43.19 40.09 12.17
N PHE A 218 43.14 38.76 12.35
CA PHE A 218 44.04 37.90 13.14
C PHE A 218 43.65 37.34 14.53
N ASN A 219 43.61 35.99 14.53
CA ASN A 219 43.99 35.03 15.55
C ASN A 219 43.19 34.88 16.85
N THR A 220 42.55 33.70 16.97
CA THR A 220 42.37 32.99 18.24
C THR A 220 42.94 31.58 18.12
N SER A 221 44.03 31.31 18.85
CA SER A 221 44.62 29.98 18.94
C SER A 221 43.97 29.15 20.05
N ALA A 222 43.50 27.96 19.68
CA ALA A 222 43.62 26.68 20.39
C ALA A 222 43.32 26.55 21.91
N ALA A 223 42.54 25.49 22.20
CA ALA A 223 42.67 24.58 23.36
C ALA A 223 42.28 25.14 24.76
N SER A 224 41.92 24.33 25.76
CA SER A 224 41.37 22.95 25.82
C SER A 224 40.92 22.69 27.27
N GLY A 225 40.10 21.66 27.51
CA GLY A 225 39.74 21.19 28.85
C GLY A 225 38.27 21.50 29.21
N SER A 226 37.33 20.56 29.11
CA SER A 226 37.20 19.31 29.87
C SER A 226 36.85 19.51 31.34
N LEU A 227 35.54 19.44 31.61
CA LEU A 227 34.91 18.62 32.65
C LEU A 227 35.70 18.34 33.95
N GLN A 228 35.12 18.74 35.09
CA GLN A 228 34.95 17.79 36.19
C GLN A 228 33.68 18.08 37.01
N VAL A 229 33.04 17.00 37.44
CA VAL A 229 31.86 17.00 38.32
C VAL A 229 32.31 16.57 39.71
N THR A 230 31.94 17.33 40.74
CA THR A 230 31.93 16.82 42.12
C THR A 230 30.64 17.20 42.83
N SER A 231 30.21 16.29 43.69
CA SER A 231 28.92 16.26 44.37
C SER A 231 28.93 16.98 45.72
N ALA A 232 27.74 17.40 46.18
CA ALA A 232 27.08 16.86 47.38
C ALA A 232 26.51 17.88 48.40
N THR A 233 25.25 17.59 48.78
CA THR A 233 24.61 17.81 50.09
C THR A 233 24.05 19.19 50.46
N ALA A 234 22.87 19.13 51.09
CA ALA A 234 21.99 20.24 51.45
C ALA A 234 22.29 20.87 52.83
N VAL A 235 21.75 22.08 53.04
CA VAL A 235 21.24 22.56 54.34
C VAL A 235 19.96 23.38 54.12
N SER A 236 19.06 23.35 55.10
CA SER A 236 17.71 23.95 55.05
C SER A 236 17.60 25.20 55.91
N SER A 237 16.80 26.20 55.47
CA SER A 237 16.06 27.10 56.38
C SER A 237 14.93 27.86 55.65
N THR A 238 13.65 27.49 55.77
CA THR A 238 12.61 27.88 56.77
C THR A 238 11.95 29.26 56.57
N SER A 239 10.61 29.26 56.38
CA SER A 239 9.61 30.31 56.71
C SER A 239 9.68 31.66 55.97
N VAL A 240 8.59 32.40 55.72
CA VAL A 240 7.29 32.52 56.42
C VAL A 240 6.07 32.62 55.47
N SER A 241 4.88 32.33 56.00
CA SER A 241 3.58 32.33 55.29
C SER A 241 2.67 33.49 55.71
N SER A 242 1.75 33.91 54.82
CA SER A 242 0.47 34.60 55.11
C SER A 242 -0.50 34.34 53.94
N SER A 243 -1.49 33.44 54.04
CA SER A 243 -2.83 33.63 54.65
C SER A 243 -3.71 34.63 53.87
N VAL A 244 -4.54 34.22 52.90
CA VAL A 244 -5.82 33.45 52.92
C VAL A 244 -7.06 34.28 53.24
N ILE A 245 -7.92 34.46 52.22
CA ILE A 245 -9.40 34.56 52.23
C ILE A 245 -9.86 34.08 50.83
N GLN A 246 -10.94 33.36 50.55
CA GLN A 246 -11.69 32.23 51.13
C GLN A 246 -13.00 32.12 50.32
N GLN A 247 -13.20 31.01 49.58
CA GLN A 247 -14.49 30.40 49.15
C GLN A 247 -15.42 31.25 48.23
N THR A 248 -16.17 30.68 47.28
CA THR A 248 -17.21 29.64 47.46
C THR A 248 -17.16 28.45 46.50
N SER A 249 -17.74 27.33 46.95
CA SER A 249 -17.75 26.01 46.32
C SER A 249 -18.97 25.76 45.43
N ILE A 250 -18.86 24.83 44.47
CA ILE A 250 -19.88 23.78 44.24
C ILE A 250 -19.13 22.45 43.98
N ASP A 251 -19.48 21.40 44.70
CA ASP A 251 -18.85 20.08 44.64
C ASP A 251 -19.40 19.16 43.53
N GLN A 252 -18.57 18.25 43.03
CA GLN A 252 -18.86 16.82 43.18
C GLN A 252 -17.59 15.93 43.14
N SER A 253 -17.58 14.96 44.06
CA SER A 253 -16.53 14.01 44.47
C SER A 253 -15.97 13.10 43.35
N ILE A 254 -14.66 12.80 43.25
CA ILE A 254 -13.79 11.99 44.17
C ILE A 254 -14.25 10.52 44.20
N SER A 255 -13.47 9.44 44.02
CA SER A 255 -12.02 9.11 44.17
C SER A 255 -11.62 7.99 43.17
N SER A 256 -10.39 7.46 43.04
CA SER A 256 -9.22 7.41 43.94
C SER A 256 -7.90 7.33 43.15
N SER A 257 -6.79 7.66 43.80
CA SER A 257 -5.47 7.90 43.19
C SER A 257 -4.46 6.77 43.41
N SER A 258 -3.59 6.57 42.42
CA SER A 258 -2.22 6.08 42.65
C SER A 258 -1.25 6.88 41.77
N LYS A 259 -0.08 7.20 42.31
CA LYS A 259 0.93 8.06 41.63
C LYS A 259 1.85 7.20 40.76
N SER A 260 1.81 7.37 39.44
CA SER A 260 2.84 6.87 38.53
C SER A 260 2.75 7.56 37.17
N ALA A 261 3.83 8.24 36.76
CA ALA A 261 4.06 8.85 35.44
C ALA A 261 2.99 9.84 34.89
N GLU A 262 3.39 11.08 34.64
CA GLU A 262 2.72 11.91 33.64
C GLU A 262 2.98 11.32 32.24
N ALA A 263 2.16 10.35 31.85
CA ALA A 263 2.08 9.90 30.46
C ALA A 263 1.58 11.08 29.62
N THR A 264 2.45 11.64 28.79
CA THR A 264 2.07 12.74 27.89
C THR A 264 0.98 12.28 26.92
N GLU A 265 0.16 13.20 26.41
CA GLU A 265 -0.97 12.91 25.50
C GLU A 265 -0.55 12.07 24.27
N ALA A 266 0.73 12.12 23.90
CA ALA A 266 1.35 11.35 22.83
C ALA A 266 1.68 9.89 23.17
N ASP A 267 1.96 9.54 24.44
CA ASP A 267 2.27 8.15 24.84
C ASP A 267 1.00 7.27 24.91
N ALA A 268 -0.18 7.88 24.84
CA ALA A 268 -1.48 7.19 24.74
C ALA A 268 -1.84 6.75 23.30
N ILE A 269 -1.07 7.14 22.27
CA ILE A 269 -1.33 6.74 20.87
C ILE A 269 -0.67 5.38 20.59
N VAL A 270 -1.42 4.31 20.82
CA VAL A 270 -1.03 2.91 20.60
C VAL A 270 -1.83 2.31 19.43
N ALA A 271 -1.24 1.37 18.69
CA ALA A 271 -1.95 0.67 17.61
C ALA A 271 -3.27 0.02 18.09
N GLU A 272 -4.31 0.10 17.27
CA GLU A 272 -5.60 -0.53 17.58
C GLU A 272 -5.49 -2.07 17.48
N PRO A 273 -5.84 -2.84 18.53
CA PRO A 273 -5.74 -4.30 18.52
C PRO A 273 -6.60 -4.96 17.45
N LEU A 274 -6.12 -6.09 16.91
CA LEU A 274 -6.78 -6.84 15.82
C LEU A 274 -8.25 -7.19 16.13
N GLY A 275 -8.57 -7.53 17.39
CA GLY A 275 -9.96 -7.82 17.80
C GLY A 275 -10.92 -6.67 17.52
N LYS A 276 -10.57 -5.43 17.91
CA LYS A 276 -11.39 -4.24 17.67
C LYS A 276 -11.58 -3.95 16.18
N ILE A 277 -10.52 -4.16 15.39
CA ILE A 277 -10.58 -4.05 13.93
C ILE A 277 -11.59 -5.05 13.37
N LEU A 278 -11.54 -6.33 13.78
CA LEU A 278 -12.44 -7.39 13.32
C LEU A 278 -13.90 -7.22 13.79
N GLU A 279 -14.13 -6.59 14.93
CA GLU A 279 -15.47 -6.28 15.47
C GLU A 279 -16.15 -5.10 14.76
N HIS A 280 -15.42 -4.33 13.95
CA HIS A 280 -15.89 -3.11 13.31
C HIS A 280 -17.19 -3.31 12.50
N LYS A 281 -18.11 -2.34 12.60
CA LYS A 281 -19.48 -2.42 12.05
C LYS A 281 -19.54 -2.97 10.61
N LEU A 282 -18.71 -2.43 9.71
CA LEU A 282 -18.70 -2.82 8.29
C LEU A 282 -18.31 -4.29 8.07
N ILE A 283 -17.45 -4.86 8.92
CA ILE A 283 -17.02 -6.25 8.83
C ILE A 283 -18.13 -7.15 9.35
N ARG A 284 -18.75 -6.79 10.48
CA ARG A 284 -19.90 -7.48 11.07
C ARG A 284 -21.08 -7.54 10.09
N GLU A 285 -21.34 -6.44 9.40
CA GLU A 285 -22.36 -6.35 8.34
C GLU A 285 -22.07 -7.34 7.19
N LYS A 286 -20.80 -7.47 6.76
CA LYS A 286 -20.42 -8.44 5.72
C LYS A 286 -20.45 -9.90 6.18
N ARG A 287 -20.19 -10.19 7.47
CA ARG A 287 -20.41 -11.51 8.06
C ARG A 287 -21.91 -11.88 8.05
N ALA A 288 -22.78 -10.99 8.51
CA ALA A 288 -24.23 -11.21 8.51
C ALA A 288 -24.80 -11.32 7.07
N GLU A 289 -24.25 -10.58 6.11
CA GLU A 289 -24.62 -10.70 4.69
C GLU A 289 -24.29 -12.10 4.13
N MET A 290 -23.10 -12.64 4.45
CA MET A 290 -22.66 -13.99 4.09
C MET A 290 -23.58 -15.06 4.69
N GLU A 291 -23.83 -15.00 6.00
CA GLU A 291 -24.69 -15.94 6.73
C GLU A 291 -26.10 -16.00 6.11
N LYS A 292 -26.70 -14.84 5.82
CA LYS A 292 -27.99 -14.74 5.12
C LYS A 292 -27.98 -15.37 3.72
N LYS A 293 -26.85 -15.33 2.99
CA LYS A 293 -26.69 -15.98 1.68
C LYS A 293 -26.57 -17.49 1.80
N LEU A 294 -25.79 -18.00 2.75
CA LEU A 294 -25.63 -19.43 2.99
C LEU A 294 -26.96 -20.07 3.43
N GLU A 295 -27.68 -19.45 4.37
CA GLU A 295 -29.00 -19.92 4.80
C GLU A 295 -30.06 -19.85 3.67
N SER A 296 -29.96 -18.86 2.78
CA SER A 296 -30.80 -18.79 1.58
C SER A 296 -30.47 -19.88 0.55
N LEU A 297 -29.20 -20.29 0.43
CA LEU A 297 -28.77 -21.38 -0.45
C LEU A 297 -29.24 -22.73 0.09
N ARG A 298 -29.07 -22.96 1.41
CA ARG A 298 -29.55 -24.17 2.10
C ARG A 298 -31.05 -24.40 1.88
N LYS A 299 -31.86 -23.36 2.11
CA LYS A 299 -33.32 -23.37 1.86
C LYS A 299 -33.70 -23.64 0.40
N LYS A 300 -32.83 -23.38 -0.58
CA LYS A 300 -33.06 -23.75 -1.99
C LYS A 300 -32.72 -25.22 -2.23
N HIS A 301 -31.57 -25.69 -1.74
CA HIS A 301 -31.16 -27.09 -1.86
C HIS A 301 -32.17 -28.03 -1.21
N ASP A 302 -32.67 -27.73 -0.02
CA ASP A 302 -33.64 -28.59 0.66
C ASP A 302 -34.96 -28.71 -0.13
N LYS A 303 -35.40 -27.62 -0.78
CA LYS A 303 -36.57 -27.63 -1.69
C LYS A 303 -36.32 -28.44 -2.95
N GLU A 304 -35.15 -28.32 -3.57
CA GLU A 304 -34.84 -29.07 -4.80
C GLU A 304 -34.62 -30.56 -4.51
N LYS A 305 -33.97 -30.89 -3.39
CA LYS A 305 -33.83 -32.26 -2.88
C LYS A 305 -35.19 -32.93 -2.69
N VAL A 306 -36.17 -32.21 -2.13
CA VAL A 306 -37.56 -32.69 -2.00
C VAL A 306 -38.23 -32.83 -3.36
N ARG A 307 -38.09 -31.88 -4.30
CA ARG A 307 -38.62 -31.98 -5.68
C ARG A 307 -38.11 -33.22 -6.41
N VAL A 308 -36.80 -33.43 -6.45
CA VAL A 308 -36.17 -34.58 -7.11
C VAL A 308 -36.63 -35.88 -6.44
N SER A 309 -36.67 -35.93 -5.11
CA SER A 309 -37.14 -37.09 -4.35
C SER A 309 -38.62 -37.42 -4.62
N ALA A 310 -39.48 -36.42 -4.79
CA ALA A 310 -40.91 -36.60 -5.07
C ALA A 310 -41.20 -37.14 -6.48
N GLN A 311 -40.33 -36.89 -7.47
CA GLN A 311 -40.47 -37.48 -8.80
C GLN A 311 -40.37 -39.02 -8.77
N LYS A 312 -39.57 -39.59 -7.86
CA LYS A 312 -39.46 -41.04 -7.63
C LYS A 312 -40.80 -41.70 -7.27
N SER A 313 -41.66 -41.00 -6.53
CA SER A 313 -42.99 -41.49 -6.15
C SER A 313 -44.03 -41.37 -7.27
N SER A 314 -43.83 -40.50 -8.26
CA SER A 314 -44.78 -40.31 -9.37
C SER A 314 -44.57 -41.31 -10.52
N GLU A 315 -43.34 -41.76 -10.77
CA GLU A 315 -43.03 -42.72 -11.84
C GLU A 315 -43.35 -44.19 -11.45
N GLN A 316 -43.76 -44.44 -10.20
CA GLN A 316 -43.97 -45.79 -9.67
C GLN A 316 -45.45 -46.19 -9.52
N SER A 317 -46.40 -45.27 -9.74
CA SER A 317 -47.85 -45.55 -9.67
C SER A 317 -48.42 -46.27 -10.90
N ASP A 318 -47.81 -46.09 -12.08
CA ASP A 318 -48.48 -46.40 -13.35
C ASP A 318 -48.24 -47.85 -13.84
N LYS A 319 -47.52 -48.67 -13.08
CA LYS A 319 -47.27 -50.09 -13.39
C LYS A 319 -47.58 -51.03 -12.22
N LYS A 320 -48.84 -51.07 -11.77
CA LYS A 320 -49.40 -52.21 -11.00
C LYS A 320 -50.93 -52.32 -11.14
N SER A 321 -51.38 -52.96 -12.22
CA SER A 321 -52.77 -53.40 -12.38
C SER A 321 -52.95 -54.82 -11.85
N LYS A 322 -54.08 -55.06 -11.17
CA LYS A 322 -54.62 -56.38 -10.76
C LYS A 322 -53.72 -57.26 -9.87
N PHE A 323 -53.97 -57.20 -8.55
CA PHE A 323 -54.44 -58.41 -7.88
C PHE A 323 -55.47 -58.07 -6.81
N TYR A 324 -56.54 -58.85 -6.75
CA TYR A 324 -57.69 -58.68 -5.87
C TYR A 324 -57.48 -59.58 -4.65
N MET A 325 -57.51 -59.05 -3.43
CA MET A 325 -57.93 -59.82 -2.26
C MET A 325 -58.33 -58.90 -1.10
N SER A 326 -59.53 -59.14 -0.58
CA SER A 326 -60.07 -58.53 0.62
C SER A 326 -59.42 -59.10 1.88
N ASN A 327 -59.23 -58.26 2.90
CA ASN A 327 -59.82 -58.57 4.21
C ASN A 327 -59.94 -57.34 5.12
N LYS A 328 -60.97 -57.37 5.96
CA LYS A 328 -61.26 -56.32 6.96
C LYS A 328 -60.51 -56.65 8.26
N LEU A 329 -59.91 -55.64 8.89
CA LEU A 329 -59.58 -55.68 10.32
C LEU A 329 -59.76 -54.28 10.95
N VAL A 330 -59.91 -54.25 12.26
CA VAL A 330 -60.83 -53.33 12.93
C VAL A 330 -60.11 -52.20 13.71
N LYS A 331 -60.55 -50.96 13.44
CA LYS A 331 -60.85 -49.83 14.36
C LYS A 331 -60.14 -49.73 15.74
N ARG A 332 -59.86 -48.47 16.15
CA ARG A 332 -59.28 -47.96 17.45
C ARG A 332 -57.74 -47.88 17.39
N LEU A 333 -57.00 -46.85 17.82
CA LEU A 333 -57.18 -45.53 18.50
C LEU A 333 -55.92 -44.68 18.13
N SER A 334 -55.78 -43.35 18.26
CA SER A 334 -56.61 -42.21 18.74
C SER A 334 -56.13 -40.90 18.04
N SER A 335 -56.53 -39.70 18.52
CA SER A 335 -56.06 -38.37 18.04
C SER A 335 -55.32 -37.54 19.10
N LYS A 336 -54.21 -36.88 18.70
CA LYS A 336 -53.53 -35.64 19.20
C LYS A 336 -52.03 -35.73 18.80
N ASN A 337 -51.42 -34.93 17.91
CA ASN A 337 -51.32 -33.47 17.69
C ASN A 337 -50.05 -32.83 18.32
N ILE A 338 -49.06 -32.44 17.49
CA ILE A 338 -48.05 -31.35 17.65
C ILE A 338 -47.09 -31.45 18.88
N SER A 339 -45.76 -31.30 18.81
CA SER A 339 -44.85 -30.69 17.81
C SER A 339 -43.36 -31.12 17.93
N ASP A 340 -42.64 -30.93 16.83
CA ASP A 340 -41.24 -30.49 16.69
C ASP A 340 -39.98 -31.37 16.96
N THR A 341 -39.17 -31.40 15.89
CA THR A 341 -37.69 -31.43 15.86
C THR A 341 -36.96 -32.65 16.41
N ASN A 342 -37.16 -33.80 15.75
CA ASN A 342 -36.05 -34.72 15.46
C ASN A 342 -36.26 -35.38 14.09
N LEU A 343 -35.49 -34.96 13.08
CA LEU A 343 -35.41 -35.65 11.79
C LEU A 343 -33.96 -36.05 11.52
N GLN A 344 -33.65 -37.23 12.05
CA GLN A 344 -32.48 -38.03 11.75
C GLN A 344 -32.35 -38.22 10.24
N VAL A 345 -31.25 -37.75 9.66
CA VAL A 345 -30.95 -37.93 8.23
C VAL A 345 -30.61 -39.41 8.00
N PRO A 346 -31.29 -40.13 7.08
CA PRO A 346 -30.91 -41.51 6.76
C PRO A 346 -29.50 -41.54 6.17
N PRO A 347 -28.67 -42.54 6.50
CA PRO A 347 -27.33 -42.64 5.94
C PRO A 347 -27.40 -42.85 4.42
N CYS A 348 -26.54 -42.15 3.69
CA CYS A 348 -26.31 -42.45 2.27
C CYS A 348 -25.73 -43.87 2.15
N PRO A 349 -26.16 -44.67 1.16
CA PRO A 349 -25.65 -46.03 1.00
C PRO A 349 -24.18 -46.01 0.59
N SER A 350 -23.35 -46.69 1.37
CA SER A 350 -21.94 -46.93 1.07
C SER A 350 -21.77 -47.96 -0.06
N ASP A 351 -20.54 -48.04 -0.55
CA ASP A 351 -20.10 -48.69 -1.79
C ASP A 351 -20.63 -50.12 -2.05
N ILE A 352 -20.95 -50.37 -3.32
CA ILE A 352 -21.38 -51.68 -3.84
C ILE A 352 -20.14 -52.54 -4.12
N LEU A 353 -20.06 -53.69 -3.48
CA LEU A 353 -19.22 -54.81 -3.92
C LEU A 353 -20.00 -55.60 -5.00
N GLU A 354 -19.41 -55.78 -6.18
CA GLU A 354 -20.04 -56.53 -7.27
C GLU A 354 -20.00 -58.05 -7.06
N SER A 355 -21.08 -58.72 -7.45
CA SER A 355 -21.06 -60.06 -8.07
C SER A 355 -22.32 -60.20 -8.95
N PRO A 356 -22.24 -60.90 -10.10
CA PRO A 356 -23.29 -60.85 -11.11
C PRO A 356 -24.36 -61.92 -10.93
N ASP A 357 -25.60 -61.63 -11.36
CA ASP A 357 -26.40 -62.53 -12.21
C ASP A 357 -27.76 -61.91 -12.60
N GLY A 358 -28.21 -62.22 -13.82
CA GLY A 358 -29.64 -62.33 -14.19
C GLY A 358 -30.53 -61.07 -14.24
N GLU A 359 -30.77 -60.58 -15.47
CA GLU A 359 -32.04 -59.98 -15.92
C GLU A 359 -32.66 -58.81 -15.10
N GLY A 360 -32.23 -57.57 -15.35
CA GLY A 360 -32.81 -56.38 -14.67
C GLY A 360 -32.58 -54.99 -15.26
N GLU A 361 -32.10 -54.86 -16.51
CA GLU A 361 -31.49 -53.62 -17.03
C GLU A 361 -32.39 -52.37 -16.99
N GLU A 362 -33.64 -52.40 -17.47
CA GLU A 362 -34.50 -51.21 -17.50
C GLU A 362 -34.79 -50.63 -16.11
N ARG A 363 -35.02 -51.49 -15.11
CA ARG A 363 -35.42 -51.08 -13.76
C ARG A 363 -34.23 -50.58 -12.94
N ALA A 364 -33.04 -51.09 -13.22
CA ALA A 364 -31.78 -50.58 -12.70
C ALA A 364 -31.42 -49.22 -13.34
N GLY A 365 -31.68 -49.02 -14.63
CA GLY A 365 -31.41 -47.75 -15.32
C GLY A 365 -32.15 -46.56 -14.71
N ILE A 366 -33.45 -46.70 -14.44
CA ILE A 366 -34.29 -45.62 -13.86
C ILE A 366 -33.84 -45.27 -12.43
N THR A 367 -33.55 -46.27 -11.59
CA THR A 367 -33.09 -46.04 -10.21
C THR A 367 -31.67 -45.45 -10.16
N ARG A 368 -30.78 -45.87 -11.07
CA ARG A 368 -29.44 -45.29 -11.26
C ARG A 368 -29.53 -43.82 -11.70
N SER A 369 -30.36 -43.49 -12.68
CA SER A 369 -30.59 -42.11 -13.17
C SER A 369 -31.21 -41.19 -12.09
N HIS A 370 -32.11 -41.69 -11.25
CA HIS A 370 -32.64 -40.91 -10.13
C HIS A 370 -31.56 -40.66 -9.05
N SER A 371 -30.75 -41.67 -8.72
CA SER A 371 -29.63 -41.54 -7.78
C SER A 371 -28.58 -40.53 -8.28
N GLU A 372 -28.25 -40.59 -9.57
CA GLU A 372 -27.33 -39.67 -10.24
C GLU A 372 -27.83 -38.22 -10.22
N ARG A 373 -29.12 -37.98 -10.52
CA ARG A 373 -29.75 -36.65 -10.39
C ARG A 373 -29.67 -36.10 -8.96
N LEU A 374 -29.88 -36.95 -7.95
CA LEU A 374 -29.78 -36.54 -6.55
C LEU A 374 -28.34 -36.19 -6.15
N LEU A 375 -27.36 -36.99 -6.60
CA LEU A 375 -25.93 -36.72 -6.40
C LEU A 375 -25.48 -35.43 -7.11
N ALA A 376 -25.99 -35.14 -8.31
CA ALA A 376 -25.72 -33.89 -9.02
C ALA A 376 -26.17 -32.67 -8.23
N VAL A 377 -27.43 -32.64 -7.73
CA VAL A 377 -27.95 -31.54 -6.90
C VAL A 377 -27.12 -31.34 -5.62
N CYS A 378 -26.64 -32.42 -4.99
CA CYS A 378 -25.77 -32.31 -3.83
C CYS A 378 -24.36 -31.79 -4.17
N ARG A 379 -23.79 -32.14 -5.35
CA ARG A 379 -22.51 -31.60 -5.84
C ARG A 379 -22.63 -30.11 -6.18
N GLU A 380 -23.70 -29.71 -6.87
CA GLU A 380 -23.98 -28.30 -7.20
C GLU A 380 -24.12 -27.45 -5.94
N TYR A 381 -24.85 -27.94 -4.92
CA TYR A 381 -24.95 -27.25 -3.64
C TYR A 381 -23.61 -27.11 -2.93
N ALA A 382 -22.78 -28.18 -2.91
CA ALA A 382 -21.46 -28.12 -2.28
C ALA A 382 -20.53 -27.10 -2.96
N THR A 383 -20.53 -27.05 -4.30
CA THR A 383 -19.77 -26.06 -5.07
C THR A 383 -20.28 -24.64 -4.81
N ALA A 384 -21.59 -24.40 -4.92
CA ALA A 384 -22.18 -23.08 -4.69
C ALA A 384 -22.01 -22.59 -3.23
N TYR A 385 -21.98 -23.49 -2.25
CA TYR A 385 -21.73 -23.17 -0.85
C TYR A 385 -20.27 -22.68 -0.66
N ARG A 386 -19.30 -23.42 -1.24
CA ARG A 386 -17.88 -23.07 -1.25
C ARG A 386 -17.63 -21.72 -1.93
N GLU A 387 -18.19 -21.50 -3.12
CA GLU A 387 -18.08 -20.24 -3.86
C GLU A 387 -18.58 -19.03 -3.05
N ILE A 388 -19.68 -19.18 -2.29
CA ILE A 388 -20.16 -18.13 -1.40
C ILE A 388 -19.18 -17.89 -0.25
N GLN A 389 -18.67 -18.93 0.40
CA GLN A 389 -17.70 -18.79 1.50
C GLN A 389 -16.41 -18.10 1.02
N GLU A 390 -15.80 -18.56 -0.08
CA GLU A 390 -14.58 -17.98 -0.65
C GLU A 390 -14.78 -16.50 -1.05
N LYS A 391 -15.90 -16.20 -1.72
CA LYS A 391 -16.24 -14.83 -2.13
C LYS A 391 -16.42 -13.89 -0.95
N TYR A 392 -17.12 -14.32 0.11
CA TYR A 392 -17.30 -13.49 1.28
C TYR A 392 -16.06 -13.44 2.18
N HIS A 393 -15.22 -14.47 2.22
CA HIS A 393 -13.87 -14.41 2.82
C HIS A 393 -13.09 -13.22 2.24
N GLU A 394 -12.98 -13.15 0.90
CA GLU A 394 -12.27 -12.07 0.22
C GLU A 394 -12.85 -10.68 0.55
N ILE A 395 -14.19 -10.55 0.51
CA ILE A 395 -14.89 -9.29 0.83
C ILE A 395 -14.67 -8.87 2.29
N ILE A 396 -14.73 -9.82 3.23
CA ILE A 396 -14.55 -9.58 4.67
C ILE A 396 -13.13 -9.10 4.96
N TYR A 397 -12.10 -9.81 4.46
CA TYR A 397 -10.70 -9.42 4.71
C TYR A 397 -10.29 -8.16 3.94
N SER A 398 -10.75 -7.96 2.70
CA SER A 398 -10.57 -6.69 1.98
C SER A 398 -11.21 -5.50 2.72
N THR A 399 -12.34 -5.73 3.42
CA THR A 399 -12.96 -4.71 4.27
C THR A 399 -12.14 -4.49 5.56
N ALA A 400 -11.65 -5.55 6.19
CA ALA A 400 -10.78 -5.47 7.36
C ALA A 400 -9.49 -4.68 7.10
N GLU A 401 -8.83 -4.92 5.97
CA GLU A 401 -7.64 -4.18 5.55
C GLU A 401 -7.89 -2.69 5.30
N LYS A 402 -9.09 -2.32 4.82
CA LYS A 402 -9.49 -0.92 4.62
C LYS A 402 -9.73 -0.23 5.96
N VAL A 403 -10.42 -0.89 6.88
CA VAL A 403 -10.63 -0.40 8.26
C VAL A 403 -9.30 -0.23 8.98
N LEU A 404 -8.41 -1.23 8.91
CA LEU A 404 -7.08 -1.19 9.50
C LEU A 404 -6.24 -0.02 8.95
N ARG A 405 -6.13 0.11 7.63
CA ARG A 405 -5.40 1.22 6.99
C ARG A 405 -5.94 2.58 7.40
N ASN A 406 -7.27 2.73 7.48
CA ASN A 406 -7.88 3.98 7.94
C ASN A 406 -7.60 4.26 9.43
N SER A 407 -7.65 3.26 10.31
CA SER A 407 -7.29 3.42 11.72
C SER A 407 -5.82 3.84 11.87
N GLN A 408 -4.89 3.13 11.22
CA GLN A 408 -3.46 3.44 11.21
C GLN A 408 -3.16 4.86 10.70
N ALA A 409 -3.79 5.27 9.58
CA ALA A 409 -3.64 6.63 9.04
C ALA A 409 -4.15 7.71 10.01
N ASN A 410 -5.27 7.47 10.70
CA ASN A 410 -5.80 8.41 11.70
C ASN A 410 -4.91 8.51 12.94
N GLN A 411 -4.30 7.42 13.39
CA GLN A 411 -3.34 7.43 14.50
C GLN A 411 -2.06 8.22 14.14
N MET A 412 -1.50 7.98 12.95
CA MET A 412 -0.35 8.73 12.43
C MET A 412 -0.67 10.23 12.24
N LYS A 413 -1.89 10.57 11.80
CA LYS A 413 -2.35 11.96 11.70
C LYS A 413 -2.42 12.63 13.07
N ARG A 414 -3.00 11.97 14.08
CA ARG A 414 -3.06 12.48 15.46
C ARG A 414 -1.66 12.74 16.03
N LEU A 415 -0.72 11.82 15.83
CA LEU A 415 0.66 11.97 16.30
C LEU A 415 1.35 13.19 15.68
N ARG A 416 1.13 13.48 14.39
CA ARG A 416 1.64 14.70 13.72
C ARG A 416 1.02 15.97 14.29
N THR A 417 -0.29 15.99 14.52
CA THR A 417 -0.99 17.14 15.12
C THR A 417 -0.53 17.41 16.56
N LEU A 418 -0.16 16.38 17.33
CA LEU A 418 0.44 16.58 18.66
C LEU A 418 1.82 17.25 18.58
N LEU A 419 2.70 16.84 17.66
CA LEU A 419 3.99 17.52 17.46
C LEU A 419 3.80 19.01 17.10
N GLU A 420 2.84 19.32 16.23
CA GLU A 420 2.53 20.69 15.83
C GLU A 420 2.03 21.53 17.02
N LYS A 421 1.14 20.96 17.85
CA LYS A 421 0.64 21.55 19.10
C LYS A 421 1.78 21.81 20.11
N GLU A 422 2.59 20.79 20.40
CA GLU A 422 3.74 20.88 21.32
C GLU A 422 4.77 21.92 20.84
N THR A 423 5.11 21.91 19.54
CA THR A 423 6.04 22.88 18.95
C THR A 423 5.50 24.31 19.06
N SER A 424 4.21 24.50 18.76
CA SER A 424 3.55 25.82 18.87
C SER A 424 3.52 26.32 20.32
N GLU A 425 3.27 25.44 21.28
CA GLU A 425 3.27 25.77 22.70
C GLU A 425 4.66 26.15 23.22
N VAL A 426 5.70 25.37 22.88
CA VAL A 426 7.08 25.69 23.28
C VAL A 426 7.53 27.01 22.66
N MET A 427 7.25 27.26 21.38
CA MET A 427 7.57 28.55 20.74
C MET A 427 6.83 29.73 21.37
N ARG A 428 5.54 29.56 21.74
CA ARG A 428 4.76 30.57 22.47
C ARG A 428 5.36 30.86 23.85
N LYS A 429 5.78 29.82 24.59
CA LYS A 429 6.42 29.96 25.91
C LYS A 429 7.75 30.72 25.79
N LEU A 430 8.63 30.30 24.88
CA LEU A 430 9.90 30.96 24.61
C LEU A 430 9.74 32.45 24.23
N GLN A 431 8.73 32.79 23.41
CA GLN A 431 8.42 34.19 23.11
C GLN A 431 7.93 34.99 24.33
N MET A 432 7.17 34.37 25.23
CA MET A 432 6.70 35.01 26.47
C MET A 432 7.86 35.23 27.45
N ASP A 433 8.75 34.24 27.59
CA ASP A 433 9.95 34.33 28.41
C ASP A 433 10.85 35.48 27.93
N ARG A 434 11.12 35.59 26.62
CA ARG A 434 11.85 36.75 26.04
C ARG A 434 11.17 38.08 26.36
N ARG A 435 9.83 38.17 26.30
CA ARG A 435 9.12 39.42 26.63
C ARG A 435 9.28 39.81 28.10
N ASN A 436 9.32 38.83 29.00
CA ASN A 436 9.53 39.06 30.43
C ASN A 436 10.99 39.44 30.72
N GLU A 437 11.95 38.73 30.11
CA GLU A 437 13.39 38.97 30.20
C GLU A 437 13.76 40.38 29.69
N VAL A 438 13.24 40.80 28.54
CA VAL A 438 13.46 42.15 27.99
C VAL A 438 12.81 43.25 28.84
N LYS A 439 11.67 42.98 29.48
CA LYS A 439 11.06 43.93 30.45
C LYS A 439 11.91 44.07 31.70
N ALA A 440 12.44 42.96 32.24
CA ALA A 440 13.31 42.98 33.41
C ALA A 440 14.62 43.75 33.12
N LEU A 441 15.28 43.49 31.99
CA LEU A 441 16.48 44.23 31.56
C LEU A 441 16.24 45.74 31.43
N ALA A 442 15.07 46.15 30.95
CA ALA A 442 14.71 47.57 30.83
C ALA A 442 14.43 48.27 32.17
N LEU A 443 14.27 47.53 33.27
CA LEU A 443 14.18 48.08 34.63
C LEU A 443 15.56 48.20 35.30
N VAL A 444 16.52 47.35 34.90
CA VAL A 444 17.87 47.28 35.49
C VAL A 444 18.84 48.23 34.79
N HIS A 445 18.88 48.21 33.45
CA HIS A 445 19.85 49.00 32.67
C HIS A 445 19.29 50.37 32.31
N ARG A 446 19.97 51.42 32.78
CA ARG A 446 19.67 52.83 32.45
C ARG A 446 20.44 53.35 31.23
N ASP A 447 21.60 52.76 30.91
CA ASP A 447 22.29 53.07 29.67
C ASP A 447 21.54 52.46 28.47
N ARG A 448 21.45 53.24 27.40
CA ARG A 448 20.72 52.88 26.18
C ARG A 448 21.48 51.83 25.39
N ASP A 449 22.79 51.96 25.28
CA ASP A 449 23.60 51.12 24.40
C ASP A 449 23.88 49.76 25.04
N GLU A 450 24.14 49.72 26.35
CA GLU A 450 24.14 48.48 27.14
C GLU A 450 22.80 47.74 27.04
N LEU A 451 21.66 48.43 27.19
CA LEU A 451 20.34 47.82 27.06
C LEU A 451 20.08 47.27 25.64
N VAL A 452 20.60 47.93 24.59
CA VAL A 452 20.54 47.42 23.22
C VAL A 452 21.41 46.18 23.04
N ARG A 453 22.62 46.16 23.60
CA ARG A 453 23.51 44.98 23.61
C ARG A 453 22.82 43.78 24.29
N MET A 454 22.29 43.96 25.50
CA MET A 454 21.60 42.90 26.24
C MET A 454 20.36 42.37 25.48
N LYS A 455 19.59 43.25 24.83
CA LYS A 455 18.46 42.83 23.96
C LYS A 455 18.89 41.99 22.76
N ARG A 456 20.08 42.22 22.19
CA ARG A 456 20.65 41.38 21.11
C ARG A 456 21.08 40.01 21.64
N GLU A 457 21.70 39.97 22.81
CA GLU A 457 22.14 38.73 23.45
C GLU A 457 20.96 37.82 23.82
N VAL A 458 19.90 38.38 24.42
CA VAL A 458 18.64 37.66 24.68
C VAL A 458 17.99 37.13 23.39
N ALA A 459 18.06 37.89 22.29
CA ALA A 459 17.54 37.44 21.01
C ALA A 459 18.35 36.27 20.43
N SER A 460 19.69 36.31 20.53
CA SER A 460 20.58 35.21 20.13
C SER A 460 20.33 33.93 20.97
N SER A 461 20.29 34.09 22.30
CA SER A 461 19.96 33.02 23.25
C SER A 461 18.57 32.40 22.99
N LEU A 462 17.57 33.20 22.62
CA LEU A 462 16.25 32.69 22.25
C LEU A 462 16.31 31.78 21.02
N VAL A 463 17.08 32.14 19.99
CA VAL A 463 17.24 31.31 18.78
C VAL A 463 17.91 29.98 19.13
N GLY A 464 19.00 30.01 19.91
CA GLY A 464 19.68 28.78 20.37
C GLY A 464 18.75 27.85 21.16
N ARG A 465 17.97 28.39 22.11
CA ARG A 465 16.94 27.64 22.87
C ARG A 465 15.86 27.07 21.95
N GLY A 466 15.35 27.87 21.02
CA GLY A 466 14.30 27.45 20.08
C GLY A 466 14.74 26.36 19.09
N VAL A 467 15.98 26.42 18.59
CA VAL A 467 16.57 25.36 17.76
C VAL A 467 16.73 24.08 18.56
N THR A 468 17.27 24.17 19.78
CA THR A 468 17.48 23.02 20.67
C THR A 468 16.17 22.29 20.97
N GLU A 469 15.13 23.04 21.35
CA GLU A 469 13.82 22.46 21.64
C GLU A 469 13.14 21.87 20.40
N ARG A 470 13.24 22.51 19.23
CA ARG A 470 12.73 21.94 17.98
C ARG A 470 13.41 20.61 17.64
N VAL A 471 14.74 20.53 17.76
CA VAL A 471 15.49 19.29 17.52
C VAL A 471 15.06 18.20 18.52
N ARG A 472 14.91 18.55 19.80
CA ARG A 472 14.44 17.62 20.84
C ARG A 472 13.04 17.07 20.56
N LEU A 473 12.09 17.93 20.17
CA LEU A 473 10.72 17.54 19.84
C LEU A 473 10.66 16.66 18.57
N THR A 474 11.40 17.02 17.51
CA THR A 474 11.46 16.21 16.29
C THR A 474 12.01 14.82 16.57
N GLN A 475 13.13 14.69 17.31
CA GLN A 475 13.70 13.39 17.68
C GLN A 475 12.76 12.55 18.55
N ALA A 476 11.99 13.18 19.45
CA ALA A 476 11.00 12.49 20.27
C ALA A 476 9.82 11.99 19.41
N PHE A 477 9.34 12.80 18.47
CA PHE A 477 8.31 12.42 17.50
C PHE A 477 8.76 11.28 16.59
N GLU A 478 10.00 11.30 16.06
CA GLU A 478 10.53 10.23 15.21
C GLU A 478 10.57 8.89 15.95
N LYS A 479 11.07 8.87 17.19
CA LYS A 479 11.07 7.67 18.04
C LYS A 479 9.65 7.13 18.27
N ARG A 480 8.68 8.00 18.59
CA ARG A 480 7.27 7.62 18.77
C ARG A 480 6.61 7.13 17.48
N ARG A 481 6.92 7.77 16.35
CA ARG A 481 6.44 7.41 15.02
C ARG A 481 6.93 6.02 14.62
N ASP A 482 8.20 5.73 14.83
CA ASP A 482 8.83 4.47 14.44
C ASP A 482 8.36 3.31 15.33
N GLU A 483 8.09 3.56 16.61
CA GLU A 483 7.43 2.60 17.50
C GLU A 483 5.96 2.35 17.11
N LEU A 484 5.17 3.39 16.85
CA LEU A 484 3.79 3.25 16.37
C LEU A 484 3.74 2.49 15.03
N GLN A 485 4.70 2.75 14.14
CA GLN A 485 4.86 2.04 12.86
C GLN A 485 5.16 0.55 13.08
N ARG A 486 6.07 0.21 14.01
CA ARG A 486 6.35 -1.18 14.40
C ARG A 486 5.09 -1.90 14.91
N GLN A 487 4.29 -1.23 15.72
CA GLN A 487 3.00 -1.78 16.20
C GLN A 487 1.98 -1.93 15.04
N HIS A 488 1.95 -0.98 14.10
CA HIS A 488 1.11 -1.07 12.89
C HIS A 488 1.50 -2.24 11.99
N ASP A 489 2.80 -2.53 11.87
CA ASP A 489 3.32 -3.67 11.15
C ASP A 489 2.94 -4.98 11.84
N ALA A 490 3.05 -5.05 13.17
CA ALA A 490 2.63 -6.22 13.96
C ALA A 490 1.12 -6.54 13.79
N VAL A 491 0.24 -5.54 13.85
CA VAL A 491 -1.21 -5.74 13.64
C VAL A 491 -1.52 -6.13 12.19
N ARG A 492 -0.79 -5.61 11.20
CA ARG A 492 -0.92 -6.04 9.79
C ARG A 492 -0.50 -7.50 9.59
N ASN A 493 0.60 -7.92 10.21
CA ASN A 493 1.05 -9.31 10.17
C ASN A 493 0.05 -10.25 10.85
N ALA A 494 -0.48 -9.88 12.02
CA ALA A 494 -1.51 -10.64 12.72
C ALA A 494 -2.82 -10.77 11.89
N LEU A 495 -3.25 -9.71 11.19
CA LEU A 495 -4.39 -9.79 10.26
C LEU A 495 -4.10 -10.74 9.08
N ALA A 496 -2.89 -10.70 8.51
CA ALA A 496 -2.48 -11.57 7.41
C ALA A 496 -2.40 -13.05 7.84
N GLU A 497 -1.88 -13.33 9.03
CA GLU A 497 -1.85 -14.67 9.62
C GLU A 497 -3.26 -15.18 9.92
N HIS A 498 -4.12 -14.34 10.50
CA HIS A 498 -5.54 -14.67 10.75
C HIS A 498 -6.28 -14.97 9.42
N ARG A 499 -6.02 -14.19 8.37
CA ARG A 499 -6.53 -14.42 7.01
C ARG A 499 -6.06 -15.77 6.45
N ALA A 500 -4.76 -16.07 6.55
CA ALA A 500 -4.18 -17.33 6.08
C ALA A 500 -4.78 -18.54 6.82
N LYS A 501 -4.88 -18.49 8.16
CA LYS A 501 -5.52 -19.53 8.99
C LYS A 501 -6.99 -19.75 8.58
N ALA A 502 -7.74 -18.67 8.38
CA ALA A 502 -9.14 -18.76 7.96
C ALA A 502 -9.30 -19.30 6.53
N LYS A 503 -8.35 -19.06 5.63
CA LYS A 503 -8.34 -19.64 4.27
C LYS A 503 -8.02 -21.13 4.29
N ALA A 504 -6.98 -21.52 5.03
CA ALA A 504 -6.61 -22.93 5.22
C ALA A 504 -7.75 -23.73 5.87
N PHE A 505 -8.54 -23.10 6.75
CA PHE A 505 -9.76 -23.73 7.29
C PHE A 505 -10.80 -24.02 6.20
N LEU A 506 -11.10 -23.04 5.32
CA LEU A 506 -12.03 -23.24 4.20
C LEU A 506 -11.55 -24.30 3.21
N GLU A 507 -10.26 -24.30 2.88
CA GLU A 507 -9.64 -25.31 1.99
C GLU A 507 -9.76 -26.71 2.61
N LYS A 508 -9.38 -26.87 3.88
CA LYS A 508 -9.53 -28.15 4.61
C LYS A 508 -10.99 -28.59 4.73
N GLU A 509 -11.92 -27.67 4.96
CA GLU A 509 -13.35 -28.00 5.00
C GLU A 509 -13.85 -28.49 3.63
N SER A 510 -13.34 -27.91 2.54
CA SER A 510 -13.65 -28.33 1.16
C SER A 510 -13.12 -29.73 0.80
N GLU A 511 -11.98 -30.12 1.38
CA GLU A 511 -11.39 -31.46 1.24
C GLU A 511 -12.13 -32.49 2.12
N SER A 512 -12.68 -32.07 3.26
CA SER A 512 -13.11 -32.99 4.33
C SER A 512 -14.52 -33.54 4.19
N ARG A 513 -15.36 -33.12 3.22
CA ARG A 513 -16.73 -33.69 3.08
C ARG A 513 -17.38 -33.62 1.71
N SER A 514 -17.77 -34.80 1.21
CA SER A 514 -19.00 -34.97 0.43
C SER A 514 -20.20 -34.86 1.36
N CYS A 515 -21.21 -34.07 0.98
CA CYS A 515 -22.49 -33.84 1.68
C CYS A 515 -22.47 -33.62 3.22
N ILE A 516 -22.28 -32.34 3.59
CA ILE A 516 -22.94 -31.59 4.69
C ILE A 516 -22.23 -31.43 6.07
N SER A 517 -22.27 -30.17 6.53
CA SER A 517 -22.11 -29.63 7.90
C SER A 517 -20.72 -29.56 8.53
N SER A 518 -20.14 -28.36 8.55
CA SER A 518 -19.64 -27.74 9.79
C SER A 518 -19.87 -26.22 9.74
N ASP A 519 -20.08 -25.56 10.88
CA ASP A 519 -20.07 -24.08 10.97
C ASP A 519 -18.65 -23.56 11.29
N GLY A 520 -17.60 -24.34 11.01
CA GLY A 520 -16.26 -24.13 11.55
C GLY A 520 -15.63 -22.77 11.19
N PHE A 521 -15.88 -22.26 9.99
CA PHE A 521 -15.46 -20.93 9.57
C PHE A 521 -16.11 -19.81 10.39
N LEU A 522 -17.38 -19.96 10.78
CA LEU A 522 -18.09 -19.01 11.65
C LEU A 522 -17.65 -19.14 13.11
N VAL A 523 -17.34 -20.35 13.59
CA VAL A 523 -16.77 -20.57 14.93
C VAL A 523 -15.44 -19.84 15.11
N LEU A 524 -14.56 -19.88 14.11
CA LEU A 524 -13.27 -19.18 14.11
C LEU A 524 -13.43 -17.65 14.23
N PHE A 525 -14.59 -17.12 13.80
CA PHE A 525 -14.95 -15.71 13.92
C PHE A 525 -15.69 -15.33 15.21
N ASN A 526 -16.17 -16.31 15.98
CA ASN A 526 -16.81 -16.13 17.30
C ASN A 526 -15.84 -16.40 18.46
N ALA A 527 -14.72 -17.10 18.22
CA ALA A 527 -13.74 -17.49 19.23
C ALA A 527 -12.80 -16.35 19.69
N SER A 528 -12.99 -15.10 19.25
CA SER A 528 -12.10 -13.96 19.53
C SER A 528 -12.20 -13.39 20.97
N GLY A 529 -12.56 -14.22 21.95
CA GLY A 529 -12.78 -13.84 23.35
C GLY A 529 -11.74 -14.35 24.36
N ALA A 530 -10.76 -15.15 23.94
CA ALA A 530 -9.72 -15.67 24.84
C ALA A 530 -8.37 -15.83 24.13
N GLU A 531 -7.36 -15.09 24.60
CA GLU A 531 -5.95 -15.34 24.28
C GLU A 531 -5.28 -16.18 25.38
N ASN A 532 -4.27 -16.96 24.97
CA ASN A 532 -3.21 -17.57 25.79
C ASN A 532 -3.58 -18.56 26.92
N SER A 533 -3.42 -19.85 26.62
CA SER A 533 -2.63 -20.74 27.47
C SER A 533 -2.03 -21.89 26.63
N GLN A 534 -0.80 -22.28 26.96
CA GLN A 534 -0.09 -23.38 26.30
C GLN A 534 -0.63 -24.73 26.79
N THR A 535 -0.70 -25.75 25.93
CA THR A 535 0.28 -26.87 25.93
C THR A 535 -0.08 -27.98 24.93
N SER A 536 0.93 -28.75 24.57
CA SER A 536 0.95 -29.90 23.65
C SER A 536 0.28 -31.16 24.19
N SER A 537 -0.44 -31.90 23.33
CA SER A 537 -0.31 -33.36 23.25
C SER A 537 -0.77 -33.91 21.89
N ASN A 538 0.08 -34.73 21.27
CA ASN A 538 -0.36 -35.65 20.22
C ASN A 538 -1.28 -36.72 20.84
N ASN A 539 -2.27 -37.20 20.11
CA ASN A 539 -2.24 -38.61 19.68
C ASN A 539 -3.32 -38.95 18.64
N SER A 540 -2.93 -39.84 17.74
CA SER A 540 -3.80 -40.58 16.83
C SER A 540 -4.38 -41.84 17.48
N ALA A 541 -5.39 -42.40 16.83
CA ALA A 541 -5.95 -43.75 17.01
C ALA A 541 -6.84 -43.99 18.24
N GLY A 542 -7.88 -44.81 18.02
CA GLY A 542 -8.87 -45.17 19.04
C GLY A 542 -10.23 -45.52 18.45
N MET A 543 -10.31 -46.60 17.66
CA MET A 543 -11.59 -47.29 17.51
C MET A 543 -12.04 -47.77 18.89
N HIS A 544 -13.33 -47.69 19.21
CA HIS A 544 -13.96 -48.78 19.95
C HIS A 544 -15.44 -48.91 19.60
N ILE A 545 -15.82 -50.18 19.40
CA ILE A 545 -17.18 -50.66 19.17
C ILE A 545 -17.87 -50.85 20.53
N GLU A 546 -19.20 -51.01 20.47
CA GLU A 546 -20.06 -51.81 21.36
C GLU A 546 -20.98 -51.10 22.39
N SER A 547 -22.28 -51.23 22.11
CA SER A 547 -23.32 -51.69 23.05
C SER A 547 -23.53 -50.97 24.39
N LEU A 548 -24.41 -49.94 24.40
CA LEU A 548 -25.79 -50.05 24.93
C LEU A 548 -26.61 -48.76 24.69
#